data_AF-A0A151DZ71-F1
#
_entry.id   AF-A0A151DZ71-F1
#
_cell.length_a   1.000
_cell.length_b   1.000
_cell.length_c   1.000
_cell.angle_alpha   90.00
_cell.angle_beta   90.00
_cell.angle_gamma   90.00
#
_symmetry.space_group_name_H-M   'P 1'
#
loop_
_entity.id
_entity.type
_entity.pdbx_description
1 polymer ?
#
loop_
_entity_poly.entity_id
_entity_poly.type
_entity_poly.pdbx_seq_one_letter_code
_entity_poly.pdbx_strand_id
1 'polypeptide(L)' 'MAKPKAFVKKEKCLACGGCISVCPKDALLIIYSKAVVNKEQCNSCSICIKTCPIGAITWEGI' A
#
# COMPACT_ATOMS: atom_id res chain seq x y z
N MET A 1 5.25 8.42 18.70
CA MET A 1 5.69 8.85 17.35
C MET A 1 4.94 8.02 16.31
N ALA A 2 3.87 8.55 15.71
CA ALA A 2 3.12 7.83 14.67
C ALA A 2 3.92 7.86 13.37
N LYS A 3 4.57 6.75 13.01
CA LYS A 3 5.29 6.62 11.73
C LYS A 3 4.31 6.78 10.56
N PRO A 4 4.66 7.50 9.48
CA PRO A 4 3.78 7.67 8.32
C PRO A 4 3.46 6.31 7.70
N LYS A 5 2.19 6.04 7.41
CA LYS A 5 1.72 4.75 6.89
C LYS A 5 1.40 4.87 5.41
N ALA A 6 1.57 3.78 4.67
CA ALA A 6 1.16 3.76 3.27
C ALA A 6 -0.38 3.78 3.18
N PHE A 7 -0.91 4.55 2.23
CA PHE A 7 -2.32 4.71 1.93
C PHE A 7 -2.55 4.41 0.45
N VAL A 8 -3.61 3.67 0.13
CA VAL A 8 -3.95 3.31 -1.25
C VAL A 8 -5.11 4.18 -1.74
N LYS A 9 -4.87 4.92 -2.82
CA LYS A 9 -5.90 5.63 -3.57
C LYS A 9 -6.72 4.63 -4.36
N LYS A 10 -7.88 4.25 -3.81
CA LYS A 10 -8.80 3.26 -4.41
C LYS A 10 -9.21 3.62 -5.84
N GLU A 11 -9.31 4.91 -6.15
CA GLU A 11 -9.66 5.41 -7.49
C GLU A 11 -8.61 5.03 -8.54
N LYS A 12 -7.33 5.08 -8.18
CA LYS A 12 -6.22 4.70 -9.08
C LYS A 12 -5.95 3.19 -9.03
N CYS A 13 -6.14 2.55 -7.88
CA CYS A 13 -5.78 1.15 -7.68
C CYS A 13 -6.51 0.21 -8.66
N LEU A 14 -5.73 -0.56 -9.42
CA LEU A 14 -6.22 -1.58 -10.36
C LEU A 14 -6.29 -2.99 -9.76
N ALA A 15 -6.00 -3.14 -8.45
CA ALA A 15 -5.86 -4.43 -7.77
C ALA A 15 -4.99 -5.47 -8.51
N CYS A 16 -3.91 -5.00 -9.12
CA CYS A 16 -2.94 -5.87 -9.81
C CYS A 16 -2.15 -6.80 -8.87
N GLY A 17 -2.26 -6.63 -7.54
CA GLY A 17 -1.59 -7.48 -6.55
C GLY A 17 -0.08 -7.27 -6.40
N GLY A 18 0.59 -6.53 -7.28
CA GLY A 18 2.06 -6.38 -7.24
C GLY A 18 2.60 -5.80 -5.93
N CYS A 19 1.84 -4.92 -5.27
CA CYS A 19 2.21 -4.37 -3.96
C CYS A 19 2.15 -5.39 -2.81
N ILE A 20 1.34 -6.45 -2.93
CA ILE A 20 1.23 -7.54 -1.95
C ILE A 20 2.47 -8.43 -2.07
N SER A 21 2.81 -8.84 -3.29
CA SER A 21 3.97 -9.74 -3.53
C SER A 21 5.30 -9.17 -3.06
N VAL A 22 5.47 -7.84 -3.05
CA VAL A 22 6.71 -7.19 -2.61
C VAL A 22 6.69 -6.78 -1.14
N CYS A 23 5.58 -6.95 -0.41
CA CYS A 23 5.49 -6.48 0.95
C CYS A 23 6.19 -7.46 1.92
N PRO A 24 7.28 -7.07 2.58
CA PRO A 24 8.01 -7.97 3.49
C PRO A 24 7.25 -8.27 4.79
N LYS A 25 6.17 -7.55 5.06
CA LYS A 25 5.33 -7.69 6.25
C LYS A 25 3.93 -8.19 5.94
N ASP A 26 3.67 -8.52 4.67
CA ASP A 26 2.34 -8.92 4.19
C ASP A 26 1.22 -7.93 4.62
N ALA A 27 1.58 -6.65 4.74
CA ALA A 27 0.70 -5.62 5.28
C ALA A 27 -0.33 -5.11 4.26
N LEU A 28 -0.47 -5.73 3.10
CA LEU A 28 -1.39 -5.34 2.04
C LEU A 28 -2.32 -6.49 1.68
N LEU A 29 -3.61 -6.19 1.55
CA LEU A 29 -4.66 -7.15 1.22
C LEU A 29 -5.51 -6.58 0.08
N ILE A 30 -6.04 -7.41 -0.81
CA ILE A 30 -7.06 -6.99 -1.77
C ILE A 30 -8.43 -7.26 -1.17
N ILE A 31 -9.23 -6.22 -1.02
CA ILE A 31 -10.61 -6.29 -0.56
C ILE A 31 -11.48 -5.56 -1.60
N TYR A 32 -12.50 -6.24 -2.13
CA TYR A 32 -13.39 -5.71 -3.18
C TYR A 32 -12.62 -5.13 -4.39
N SER A 33 -11.65 -5.88 -4.91
CA SER A 33 -10.83 -5.46 -6.06
C SER A 33 -10.08 -4.14 -5.83
N LYS A 34 -9.70 -3.83 -4.57
CA LYS A 34 -8.84 -2.70 -4.20
C LYS A 34 -7.83 -3.13 -3.15
N ALA A 35 -6.59 -2.65 -3.28
CA ALA A 35 -5.58 -2.88 -2.25
C ALA A 35 -5.88 -2.02 -1.02
N VAL A 36 -5.72 -2.61 0.16
CA VAL A 36 -5.92 -2.02 1.48
C VAL A 36 -4.68 -2.30 2.30
N VAL A 37 -4.15 -1.27 2.97
CA VAL A 37 -2.95 -1.38 3.80
C VAL A 37 -3.35 -1.56 5.26
N ASN A 38 -2.83 -2.59 5.90
CA ASN A 38 -2.88 -2.77 7.34
C ASN A 38 -1.83 -1.85 8.01
N LYS A 39 -2.30 -0.80 8.68
CA LYS A 39 -1.44 0.20 9.33
C LYS A 39 -0.66 -0.37 10.51
N GLU A 40 -1.17 -1.41 11.17
CA GLU A 40 -0.52 -2.03 12.33
C GLU A 40 0.71 -2.84 11.89
N GLN A 41 0.59 -3.56 10.76
CA GLN A 41 1.70 -4.33 10.20
C GLN A 41 2.66 -3.50 9.33
N CYS A 42 2.19 -2.40 8.75
CA CYS A 42 3.00 -1.55 7.89
C CYS A 42 4.19 -0.93 8.67
N ASN A 43 5.41 -1.27 8.27
CA ASN A 43 6.65 -0.76 8.86
C ASN A 43 7.22 0.48 8.15
N SER A 44 6.47 1.08 7.22
CA SER A 44 6.88 2.26 6.46
C SER A 44 8.13 2.04 5.57
N CYS A 45 8.30 0.84 5.01
CA CYS A 45 9.45 0.50 4.16
C CYS A 45 9.46 1.15 2.76
N SER A 46 8.37 1.79 2.32
CA SER A 46 8.22 2.47 1.01
C SER A 46 8.26 1.58 -0.25
N ILE A 47 8.43 0.26 -0.12
CA ILE A 47 8.55 -0.66 -1.26
C ILE A 47 7.29 -0.66 -2.13
N CYS A 48 6.11 -0.76 -1.51
CA CYS A 48 4.84 -0.76 -2.23
C CYS A 48 4.58 0.52 -3.03
N ILE A 49 5.07 1.67 -2.54
CA ILE A 49 4.99 2.97 -3.24
C ILE A 49 5.83 2.94 -4.51
N LYS A 50 7.08 2.46 -4.42
CA LYS A 50 8.00 2.37 -5.56
C LYS A 50 7.56 1.32 -6.59
N THR A 51 6.97 0.21 -6.13
CA THR A 51 6.50 -0.87 -7.01
C THR A 51 5.23 -0.50 -7.78
N CYS A 52 4.41 0.43 -7.30
CA CYS A 52 3.14 0.74 -7.94
C CYS A 52 3.36 1.62 -9.19
N PRO A 53 3.25 1.09 -10.42
CA PRO A 53 3.62 1.85 -11.63
C PRO A 53 2.65 3.01 -11.92
N ILE A 54 1.41 2.87 -11.45
CA ILE A 54 0.34 3.86 -11.60
C ILE A 54 0.31 4.90 -10.46
N GLY A 55 1.22 4.79 -9.48
CA GLY A 55 1.27 5.70 -8.33
C GLY A 55 -0.02 5.70 -7.49
N ALA A 56 -0.67 4.54 -7.34
CA ALA A 56 -1.89 4.42 -6.52
C ALA A 56 -1.61 4.38 -5.02
N ILE A 57 -0.35 4.23 -4.58
CA ILE A 57 0.03 4.13 -3.17
C ILE A 57 0.85 5.35 -2.80
N THR A 58 0.44 6.07 -1.76
CA THR A 58 1.12 7.26 -1.24
C THR A 58 1.28 7.17 0.28
N TRP A 59 1.92 8.16 0.90
CA TRP A 59 1.90 8.28 2.36
C TRP A 59 0.57 8.86 2.83
N GLU A 60 0.10 8.39 3.98
CA GLU A 60 -1.03 8.98 4.69
C GLU A 60 -0.62 10.34 5.27
N GLY A 61 -1.27 11.41 4.82
CA GLY A 61 -1.08 12.77 5.35
C GLY A 61 -0.28 13.75 4.48
N ILE A 62 -0.19 13.54 3.16
CA ILE A 62 0.34 14.51 2.18
C ILE A 62 -0.66 14.70 1.05
#